data_AF-A0A7W1NYI6-F1
#
_entry.id   AF-A0A7W1NYI6-F1
#
_cell.length_a   1.000
_cell.length_b   1.000
_cell.length_c   1.000
_cell.angle_alpha   90.00
_cell.angle_beta   90.00
_cell.angle_gamma   90.00
#
_symmetry.space_group_name_H-M   'P 1'
#
loop_
_entity.id
_entity.type
_entity.pdbx_description
1 polymer ?
#
loop_
_entity_poly.entity_id
_entity_poly.type
_entity_poly.pdbx_seq_one_letter_code
_entity_poly.pdbx_strand_id
1 'polypeptide(L)'
;MMPNNTAVHKRLADSTARLADWKQWGPYVAERAWGTVREDYSANGDAWNYLPHDHARSRSYRWNEDGLGAICNRYQNLCLGLALWNEHDPILKERLFGLNNG
;
A
#
# COMPACT_ATOMS: atom_id res chain seq x y z
N MET A 1 -30.09 -20.35 -7.26
CA MET A 1 -29.58 -19.09 -6.67
C MET A 1 -29.24 -19.39 -5.21
N MET A 2 -27.96 -19.30 -4.82
CA MET A 2 -27.57 -19.54 -3.42
C MET A 2 -28.20 -18.45 -2.54
N PRO A 3 -28.76 -18.76 -1.37
CA PRO A 3 -29.35 -17.75 -0.51
C PRO A 3 -28.27 -16.75 -0.05
N ASN A 4 -28.59 -15.45 -0.14
CA ASN A 4 -27.77 -14.33 0.35
C ASN A 4 -27.74 -14.27 1.89
N ASN A 5 -27.52 -15.41 2.56
CA ASN A 5 -27.63 -15.53 4.01
C ASN A 5 -26.28 -15.73 4.71
N THR A 6 -25.18 -15.47 4.02
CA THR A 6 -23.85 -15.52 4.65
C THR A 6 -23.57 -14.24 5.44
N ALA A 7 -22.63 -14.32 6.39
CA ALA A 7 -22.21 -13.15 7.16
C ALA A 7 -21.73 -11.99 6.26
N VAL A 8 -21.11 -12.28 5.11
CA VAL A 8 -20.68 -11.26 4.15
C VAL A 8 -21.88 -10.54 3.52
N HIS A 9 -22.91 -11.27 3.09
CA HIS A 9 -24.12 -10.67 2.53
C HIS A 9 -24.80 -9.74 3.55
N LYS A 10 -24.85 -10.13 4.82
CA LYS A 10 -25.36 -9.27 5.89
C LYS A 10 -24.55 -7.98 6.03
N ARG A 11 -23.21 -8.06 6.09
CA ARG A 11 -22.35 -6.86 6.17
C ARG A 11 -22.51 -5.94 4.94
N LEU A 12 -22.67 -6.51 3.75
CA LEU A 12 -22.90 -5.72 2.53
C LEU A 12 -24.27 -5.02 2.56
N ALA A 13 -25.31 -5.69 3.06
CA ALA A 13 -26.63 -5.09 3.26
C ALA A 13 -26.58 -3.96 4.30
N ASP A 14 -25.95 -4.21 5.46
CA ASP A 14 -25.76 -3.20 6.52
C ASP A 14 -24.97 -1.98 6.02
N SER A 15 -23.93 -2.21 5.20
CA SER A 15 -23.14 -1.13 4.58
C SER A 15 -23.96 -0.32 3.59
N THR A 16 -24.77 -0.98 2.76
CA THR A 16 -25.67 -0.31 1.80
C THR A 16 -26.73 0.52 2.52
N ALA A 17 -27.32 -0.04 3.58
CA ALA A 17 -28.32 0.61 4.43
C ALA A 17 -27.73 1.65 5.39
N ARG A 18 -26.40 1.85 5.40
CA ARG A 18 -25.66 2.74 6.32
C ARG A 18 -25.91 2.44 7.80
N LEU A 19 -26.17 1.18 8.15
CA LEU A 19 -26.34 0.72 9.53
C LEU A 19 -24.97 0.46 10.21
N ALA A 20 -23.94 0.15 9.42
CA ALA A 20 -22.57 -0.04 9.88
C ALA A 20 -21.56 0.27 8.76
N ASP A 21 -20.41 0.85 9.12
CA ASP A 21 -19.37 1.22 8.16
C ASP A 21 -18.34 0.10 7.95
N TRP A 22 -18.80 -1.01 7.37
CA TRP A 22 -17.95 -2.18 7.08
C TRP A 22 -16.84 -1.91 6.05
N LYS A 23 -16.85 -0.75 5.38
CA LYS A 23 -15.86 -0.34 4.37
C LYS A 23 -14.93 0.76 4.88
N GLN A 24 -14.97 1.05 6.18
CA GLN A 24 -14.09 2.06 6.78
C GLN A 24 -12.61 1.68 6.67
N TRP A 25 -12.29 0.38 6.74
CA TRP A 25 -10.94 -0.17 6.55
C TRP A 25 -10.97 -1.25 5.48
N GLY A 26 -9.94 -1.30 4.64
CA GLY A 26 -9.85 -2.31 3.61
C GLY A 26 -8.52 -2.27 2.85
N PRO A 27 -8.35 -3.19 1.87
CA PRO A 27 -7.16 -3.25 1.03
C PRO A 27 -7.21 -2.17 -0.05
N TYR A 28 -7.18 -0.90 0.36
CA TYR A 28 -7.24 0.24 -0.57
C TYR A 28 -5.86 0.82 -0.89
N VAL A 29 -4.79 0.31 -0.25
CA VAL A 29 -3.40 0.65 -0.58
C VAL A 29 -3.06 0.09 -1.95
N ALA A 30 -2.57 0.95 -2.84
CA ALA A 30 -2.50 0.63 -4.27
C ALA A 30 -1.17 0.00 -4.74
N GLU A 31 -0.15 -0.11 -3.89
CA GLU A 31 1.20 -0.65 -4.21
C GLU A 31 1.80 -0.14 -5.54
N ARG A 32 1.64 1.16 -5.84
CA ARG A 32 1.89 1.73 -7.18
C ARG A 32 3.35 1.83 -7.59
N ALA A 33 4.28 1.71 -6.64
CA ALA A 33 5.70 1.95 -6.87
C ALA A 33 6.54 0.66 -7.07
N TRP A 34 5.87 -0.48 -7.33
CA TRP A 34 6.55 -1.72 -7.71
C TRP A 34 6.98 -1.68 -9.20
N GLY A 35 8.06 -0.96 -9.49
CA GLY A 35 8.71 -0.94 -10.81
C GLY A 35 8.47 0.31 -11.67
N THR A 36 7.88 1.36 -11.10
CA THR A 36 7.70 2.67 -11.75
C THR A 36 8.54 3.74 -11.04
N VAL A 37 8.70 4.90 -11.69
CA VAL A 37 9.30 6.08 -11.05
C VAL A 37 8.46 6.47 -9.83
N ARG A 38 9.11 6.49 -8.66
CA ARG A 38 8.44 6.78 -7.38
C ARG A 38 8.07 8.25 -7.27
N GLU A 39 9.03 9.15 -7.45
CA GLU A 39 8.83 10.59 -7.50
C GLU A 39 10.02 11.19 -8.25
N ASP A 40 9.78 12.19 -9.08
CA ASP A 40 10.83 12.97 -9.71
C ASP A 40 10.48 14.44 -9.66
N TYR A 41 11.28 15.21 -8.92
CA TYR A 41 11.27 16.66 -8.92
C TYR A 41 12.65 17.22 -9.27
N SER A 42 13.51 16.41 -9.88
CA SER A 42 14.79 16.87 -10.39
C SER A 42 14.60 17.81 -11.58
N ALA A 43 15.52 18.75 -11.76
CA ALA A 43 15.46 19.70 -12.87
C ALA A 43 15.77 19.05 -14.23
N ASN A 44 16.36 17.85 -14.23
CA ASN A 44 16.91 17.17 -15.40
C ASN A 44 16.25 15.82 -15.71
N GLY A 45 15.22 15.40 -14.97
CA GLY A 45 14.54 14.12 -15.18
C GLY A 45 15.31 12.90 -14.65
N ASP A 46 16.22 13.09 -13.69
CA ASP A 46 17.01 12.04 -13.05
C ASP A 46 16.27 11.42 -11.86
N ALA A 47 15.14 10.77 -12.16
CA ALA A 47 14.24 10.19 -11.19
C ALA A 47 14.90 9.20 -10.21
N TRP A 48 15.81 8.35 -10.71
CA TRP A 48 16.40 7.26 -9.93
C TRP A 48 17.44 7.74 -8.92
N ASN A 49 18.19 8.80 -9.24
CA ASN A 49 19.10 9.43 -8.29
C ASN A 49 18.39 10.46 -7.40
N TYR A 50 17.28 11.05 -7.86
CA TYR A 50 16.49 11.99 -7.06
C TYR A 50 15.79 11.31 -5.86
N LEU A 51 15.24 10.11 -6.08
CA LEU A 51 14.63 9.31 -5.02
C LEU A 51 15.26 7.90 -5.00
N PRO A 52 16.46 7.76 -4.39
CA PRO A 52 17.15 6.50 -4.29
C PRO A 52 16.42 5.53 -3.36
N HIS A 53 16.78 4.25 -3.43
CA HIS A 53 16.21 3.20 -2.59
C HIS A 53 16.29 3.53 -1.08
N ASP A 54 17.39 4.12 -0.61
CA ASP A 54 17.54 4.48 0.80
C ASP A 54 16.56 5.54 1.28
N HIS A 55 16.12 6.45 0.39
CA HIS A 55 15.07 7.41 0.71
C HIS A 55 13.69 6.76 0.67
N ALA A 56 13.50 5.75 -0.19
CA ALA A 56 12.23 5.06 -0.37
C ALA A 56 11.70 4.40 0.92
N ARG A 57 12.56 4.07 1.89
CA ARG A 57 12.16 3.51 3.19
C ARG A 57 11.88 4.55 4.28
N SER A 58 12.22 5.81 4.04
CA SER A 58 12.22 6.86 5.09
C SER A 58 11.57 8.17 4.66
N ARG A 59 11.02 8.22 3.44
CA ARG A 59 10.31 9.37 2.91
C ARG A 59 8.86 9.02 2.63
N SER A 60 7.95 9.82 3.15
CA SER A 60 6.54 9.76 2.74
C SER A 60 6.41 10.25 1.30
N TYR A 61 5.81 9.44 0.44
CA TYR A 61 5.53 9.85 -0.93
C TYR A 61 4.28 10.72 -0.99
N ARG A 62 4.23 11.59 -1.99
CA ARG A 62 3.10 12.48 -2.25
C ARG A 62 2.05 11.86 -3.17
N TRP A 63 2.46 10.95 -4.05
CA TRP A 63 1.59 10.38 -5.11
C TRP A 63 1.59 8.85 -5.15
N ASN A 64 2.37 8.22 -4.29
CA ASN A 64 2.58 6.78 -4.29
C ASN A 64 2.40 6.19 -2.90
N GLU A 65 2.20 4.89 -2.86
CA GLU A 65 2.08 4.10 -1.64
C GLU A 65 2.69 2.73 -1.93
N ASP A 66 3.41 2.20 -0.95
CA ASP A 66 4.00 0.87 -0.98
C ASP A 66 3.65 0.18 0.35
N GLY A 67 3.38 -1.13 0.31
CA GLY A 67 3.20 -1.90 1.53
C GLY A 67 2.56 -3.26 1.25
N LEU A 68 3.34 -4.32 1.48
CA LEU A 68 2.94 -5.71 1.24
C LEU A 68 1.66 -6.06 2.01
N GLY A 69 0.60 -6.37 1.26
CA GLY A 69 -0.68 -6.78 1.84
C GLY A 69 -1.30 -5.71 2.74
N ALA A 70 -1.03 -4.44 2.45
CA ALA A 70 -1.42 -3.34 3.31
C ALA A 70 -2.93 -3.07 3.28
N ILE A 71 -3.42 -2.58 4.43
CA ILE A 71 -4.77 -2.06 4.62
C ILE A 71 -4.69 -0.59 5.02
N CYS A 72 -5.71 0.17 4.68
CA CYS A 72 -5.83 1.55 5.14
C CYS A 72 -7.28 1.88 5.44
N ASN A 73 -7.48 2.98 6.16
CA ASN A 73 -8.81 3.54 6.26
C ASN A 73 -9.24 4.10 4.89
N ARG A 74 -10.54 4.23 4.62
CA ARG A 74 -11.07 4.71 3.33
C ARG A 74 -10.59 6.09 2.85
N TYR A 75 -9.96 6.86 3.74
CA TYR A 75 -9.36 8.15 3.42
C TYR A 75 -7.84 8.08 3.22
N GLN A 76 -7.22 6.92 3.43
CA GLN A 76 -5.77 6.68 3.36
C GLN A 76 -4.94 7.59 4.28
N ASN A 77 -5.53 8.02 5.39
CA ASN A 77 -4.83 8.80 6.42
C ASN A 77 -3.99 7.89 7.33
N LEU A 78 -4.33 6.60 7.41
CA LEU A 78 -3.63 5.58 8.18
C LEU A 78 -3.45 4.35 7.30
N CYS A 79 -2.20 3.95 7.09
CA CYS A 79 -1.82 2.76 6.34
C CYS A 79 -1.07 1.79 7.26
N LEU A 80 -1.44 0.52 7.20
CA LEU A 80 -0.85 -0.57 7.95
C LEU A 80 -0.42 -1.65 6.97
N GLY A 81 0.85 -2.03 6.98
CA GLY A 81 1.40 -3.03 6.07
C GLY A 81 2.21 -4.09 6.81
N LEU A 82 2.41 -5.24 6.16
CA LEU A 82 3.30 -6.26 6.67
C LEU A 82 4.75 -5.86 6.37
N ALA A 83 5.59 -5.89 7.39
CA ALA A 83 7.03 -5.72 7.24
C ALA A 83 7.75 -6.97 7.77
N LEU A 84 8.66 -7.52 6.97
CA LEU A 84 9.38 -8.76 7.25
C LEU A 84 10.87 -8.49 7.33
N TRP A 85 11.56 -9.17 8.24
CA TRP A 85 13.02 -9.17 8.32
C TRP A 85 13.56 -10.50 7.81
N ASN A 86 14.61 -10.45 6.99
CA ASN A 86 15.32 -11.64 6.53
C ASN A 86 16.57 -11.95 7.36
N GLU A 87 16.75 -11.28 8.51
CA GLU A 87 17.89 -11.45 9.43
C GLU A 87 19.26 -11.02 8.88
N HIS A 88 19.33 -10.66 7.61
CA HIS A 88 20.58 -10.31 6.93
C HIS A 88 20.70 -8.82 6.65
N ASP A 89 19.59 -8.16 6.30
CA ASP A 89 19.60 -6.74 5.98
C ASP A 89 19.38 -5.88 7.23
N PRO A 90 19.93 -4.66 7.29
CA PRO A 90 19.78 -3.77 8.44
C PRO A 90 18.36 -3.18 8.57
N ILE A 91 17.40 -3.62 7.76
CA ILE A 91 16.06 -3.04 7.67
C ILE A 91 14.96 -4.09 7.61
N LEU A 92 13.79 -3.70 8.08
CA LEU A 92 12.53 -4.36 7.76
C LEU A 92 12.12 -4.05 6.31
N LYS A 93 11.55 -5.04 5.64
CA LYS A 93 11.11 -4.96 4.25
C LYS A 93 9.59 -5.06 4.21
N GLU A 94 8.97 -3.99 3.73
CA GLU A 94 7.54 -3.92 3.45
C GLU A 94 7.23 -4.28 1.99
N ARG A 95 8.18 -4.85 1.25
CA ARG A 95 8.09 -5.14 -0.19
C ARG A 95 8.75 -6.47 -0.52
N LEU A 96 8.22 -7.15 -1.53
CA LEU A 96 8.91 -8.26 -2.19
C LEU A 96 10.13 -7.67 -2.92
N PHE A 97 11.29 -8.31 -2.73
CA PHE A 97 12.63 -7.98 -3.19
C PHE A 97 12.71 -6.96 -4.36
N GLY A 98 13.43 -5.86 -4.14
CA GLY A 98 13.75 -4.89 -5.18
C GLY A 98 14.89 -5.40 -6.04
N LEU A 99 14.58 -6.08 -7.15
CA LEU A 99 15.56 -6.31 -8.20
C LEU A 99 15.87 -4.95 -8.84
N ASN A 100 17.15 -4.55 -8.81
CA ASN A 100 17.63 -3.57 -9.76
C ASN A 100 17.79 -4.29 -11.11
N ASN A 101 17.43 -3.66 -12.22
CA ASN A 101 17.67 -4.20 -13.58
C ASN A 101 19.17 -4.10 -13.93
N GLY A 102 20.03 -4.73 -13.13
CA GLY A 102 21.44 -4.92 -13.46
C GLY A 102 21.60 -5.83 -14.66
#